data_AF-A0A7L2I620-F1
#
_entry.id   AF-A0A7L2I620-F1
#
_cell.length_a   1.000
_cell.length_b   1.000
_cell.length_c   1.000
_cell.angle_alpha   90.00
_cell.angle_beta   90.00
_cell.angle_gamma   90.00
#
_symmetry.space_group_name_H-M   'P 1'
#
loop_
_entity.id
_entity.type
_entity.pdbx_description
1 polymer ?
#
loop_
_entity_poly.entity_id
_entity_poly.type
_entity_poly.pdbx_seq_one_letter_code
_entity_poly.pdbx_strand_id
1 'polypeptide(L)'
;MSAMLETPELPAVFDGVKLAAVAAVLYVIVRCLNLKSPTAPPQLIYQDSALARFLIKSCPLLTKEYIPPLIWGKSGHIQTALYGKMGRVRSPHPYGHRKYLTMPDGATATFDLFEPQSEHCIGGQSHSCWLQLILILCPG
;
A
#
# COMPACT_ATOMS: atom_id res chain seq x y z
N MET A 1 -55.90 30.75 33.20
CA MET A 1 -55.32 30.97 31.86
C MET A 1 -53.83 30.63 31.96
N SER A 2 -53.48 29.36 31.74
CA SER A 2 -52.08 28.92 31.69
C SER A 2 -51.75 28.64 30.24
N ALA A 3 -51.22 29.65 29.54
CA ALA A 3 -50.69 29.48 28.20
C ALA A 3 -49.30 28.88 28.33
N MET A 4 -49.17 27.61 27.93
CA MET A 4 -47.90 26.98 27.66
C MET A 4 -47.23 27.75 26.52
N LEU A 5 -46.10 28.39 26.82
CA LEU A 5 -45.12 28.80 25.82
C LEU A 5 -44.36 27.54 25.40
N GLU A 6 -44.92 26.81 24.43
CA GLU A 6 -44.15 25.84 23.65
C GLU A 6 -43.15 26.61 22.80
N THR A 7 -41.87 26.49 23.14
CA THR A 7 -40.76 27.05 22.37
C THR A 7 -40.50 26.18 21.13
N PRO A 8 -40.51 26.74 19.91
CA PRO A 8 -40.25 26.01 18.67
C PRO A 8 -38.75 25.79 18.39
N GLU A 9 -37.89 25.93 19.40
CA GLU A 9 -36.43 25.96 19.27
C GLU A 9 -35.80 24.55 19.20
N LEU A 10 -36.58 23.48 19.39
CA LEU A 10 -36.06 22.11 19.54
C LEU A 10 -35.65 21.37 18.23
N PRO A 11 -36.26 21.57 17.04
CA PRO A 11 -35.87 20.82 15.84
C PRO A 11 -34.58 21.36 15.19
N ALA A 12 -34.40 22.68 15.12
CA ALA A 12 -33.25 23.30 14.46
C ALA A 12 -31.93 23.02 15.20
N VAL A 13 -31.96 22.95 16.53
CA VAL A 13 -30.78 22.62 17.35
C VAL A 13 -30.39 21.16 17.18
N PHE A 14 -31.36 20.25 17.06
CA PHE A 14 -31.10 18.83 16.82
C PHE A 14 -30.43 18.58 15.45
N ASP A 15 -30.88 19.27 14.41
CA ASP A 15 -30.26 19.23 13.08
C ASP A 15 -28.86 19.84 13.09
N GLY A 16 -28.66 20.95 13.82
CA GLY A 16 -27.35 21.55 14.04
C GLY A 16 -26.38 20.63 14.77
N VAL A 17 -26.82 19.93 15.82
CA VAL A 17 -26.01 18.99 16.60
C VAL A 17 -25.62 17.78 15.75
N LYS A 18 -26.53 17.24 14.94
CA LYS A 18 -26.22 16.16 13.99
C LYS A 18 -25.22 16.59 12.94
N LEU A 19 -25.39 17.77 12.36
CA LEU A 19 -24.46 18.31 11.38
C LEU A 19 -23.07 18.54 12.00
N ALA A 20 -23.02 19.08 13.21
CA ALA A 20 -21.78 19.27 13.96
C ALA A 20 -21.09 17.94 14.27
N ALA A 21 -21.84 16.91 14.65
CA ALA A 21 -21.31 15.56 14.87
C ALA A 21 -20.71 14.96 13.58
N VAL A 22 -21.43 15.08 12.45
CA VAL A 22 -20.92 14.64 11.14
C VAL A 22 -19.65 15.39 10.76
N ALA A 23 -19.63 16.72 10.94
CA ALA A 23 -18.46 17.54 10.65
C ALA A 23 -17.25 17.17 11.54
N ALA A 24 -17.48 16.89 12.83
CA ALA A 24 -16.44 16.45 13.75
C ALA A 24 -15.86 15.08 13.34
N VAL A 25 -16.72 14.12 12.97
CA VAL A 25 -16.28 12.81 12.47
C VAL A 25 -15.46 12.94 11.20
N LEU A 26 -15.94 13.74 10.23
CA LEU A 26 -15.20 14.02 8.99
C LEU A 26 -13.85 14.69 9.27
N TYR A 27 -13.79 15.65 10.20
CA TYR A 27 -12.55 16.29 10.59
C TYR A 27 -11.54 15.29 11.17
N VAL A 28 -11.98 14.43 12.09
CA VAL A 28 -11.15 13.37 12.68
C VAL A 28 -10.63 12.44 11.59
N ILE A 29 -11.47 12.02 10.65
CA ILE A 29 -11.06 11.18 9.51
C ILE A 29 -9.98 11.89 8.68
N VAL A 30 -10.19 13.14 8.29
CA VAL A 30 -9.21 13.92 7.50
C VAL A 30 -7.86 14.04 8.21
N ARG A 31 -7.87 14.20 9.55
CA ARG A 31 -6.67 14.29 10.38
C ARG A 31 -5.98 12.94 10.53
N CYS A 32 -6.72 11.87 10.84
CA CYS A 32 -6.19 10.52 10.99
C CYS A 32 -5.63 9.95 9.67
N LEU A 33 -6.24 10.30 8.54
CA LEU A 33 -5.76 9.91 7.21
C LEU A 33 -4.64 10.81 6.68
N ASN A 34 -4.25 11.85 7.44
CA ASN A 34 -3.22 12.82 7.07
C ASN A 34 -3.39 13.39 5.65
N LEU A 35 -4.63 13.66 5.24
CA LEU A 35 -4.96 14.03 3.85
C LEU A 35 -4.29 15.33 3.41
N LYS A 36 -3.90 16.19 4.37
CA LYS A 36 -3.28 17.49 4.12
C LYS A 36 -1.79 17.46 3.86
N SER A 37 -1.08 16.35 4.12
CA SER A 37 0.35 16.30 3.80
C SER A 37 0.55 16.47 2.29
N PRO A 38 1.37 17.44 1.87
CA PRO A 38 1.71 17.62 0.47
C PRO A 38 2.49 16.40 -0.01
N THR A 39 2.21 16.00 -1.24
CA THR A 39 3.05 15.05 -1.95
C THR A 39 4.33 15.78 -2.36
N ALA A 40 5.47 15.12 -2.18
CA ALA A 40 6.78 15.67 -2.50
C ALA A 40 7.66 14.53 -3.05
N PRO A 41 8.62 14.85 -3.93
CA PRO A 41 9.59 13.85 -4.36
C PRO A 41 10.38 13.33 -3.15
N PRO A 42 10.74 12.03 -3.15
CA PRO A 42 11.51 11.46 -2.06
C PRO A 42 12.90 12.09 -1.99
N GLN A 43 13.39 12.30 -0.77
CA GLN A 43 14.78 12.69 -0.57
C GLN A 43 15.68 11.47 -0.75
N LEU A 44 16.52 11.49 -1.80
CA LEU A 44 17.47 10.42 -2.07
C LEU A 44 18.80 10.72 -1.39
N ILE A 45 19.27 9.80 -0.54
CA ILE A 45 20.59 9.84 0.09
C ILE A 45 21.39 8.67 -0.48
N TYR A 46 22.48 8.96 -1.18
CA TYR A 46 23.33 7.95 -1.82
C TYR A 46 24.77 8.43 -1.97
N GLN A 47 25.71 7.48 -2.05
CA GLN A 47 27.10 7.80 -2.39
C GLN A 47 27.21 8.00 -3.91
N ASP A 48 27.87 9.09 -4.32
CA ASP A 48 28.07 9.41 -5.73
C ASP A 48 29.01 8.39 -6.39
N SER A 49 28.44 7.42 -7.09
CA SER A 49 29.13 6.30 -7.73
C SER A 49 28.56 6.04 -9.11
N ALA A 50 29.32 5.36 -9.98
CA ALA A 50 28.86 5.00 -11.32
C ALA A 50 27.56 4.15 -11.27
N LEU A 51 27.45 3.24 -10.30
CA LEU A 51 26.26 2.42 -10.08
C LEU A 51 25.06 3.29 -9.68
N ALA A 52 25.22 4.19 -8.71
CA ALA A 52 24.13 5.05 -8.26
C ALA A 52 23.57 5.92 -9.41
N ARG A 53 24.46 6.52 -10.22
CA ARG A 53 24.05 7.29 -11.40
C ARG A 53 23.34 6.43 -12.44
N PHE A 54 23.82 5.21 -12.67
CA PHE A 54 23.17 4.26 -13.56
C PHE A 54 21.77 3.89 -13.08
N LEU A 55 21.59 3.59 -11.80
CA LEU A 55 20.29 3.23 -11.20
C LEU A 55 19.31 4.40 -11.26
N ILE A 56 19.73 5.61 -10.89
CA ILE A 56 18.88 6.81 -10.94
C ILE A 56 18.46 7.12 -12.39
N LYS A 57 19.39 6.99 -13.36
CA LYS A 57 19.09 7.19 -14.78
C LYS A 57 18.14 6.11 -15.33
N SER A 58 18.33 4.86 -14.92
CA SER A 58 17.55 3.72 -15.41
C SER A 58 16.16 3.64 -14.79
N CYS A 59 15.99 4.16 -13.56
CA CYS A 59 14.76 4.06 -12.79
C CYS A 59 14.20 5.46 -12.46
N PRO A 60 13.54 6.13 -13.42
CA PRO A 60 12.97 7.47 -13.21
C PRO A 60 11.85 7.49 -12.15
N LEU A 61 11.36 6.32 -11.70
CA LEU A 61 10.39 6.22 -10.61
C LEU A 61 10.98 6.71 -9.27
N LEU A 62 12.29 6.57 -9.07
CA LEU A 62 12.96 6.95 -7.81
C LEU A 62 12.96 8.45 -7.56
N THR A 63 12.80 9.27 -8.61
CA THR A 63 12.79 10.73 -8.53
C THR A 63 11.41 11.35 -8.72
N LYS A 64 10.40 10.54 -9.08
CA LYS A 64 9.03 11.00 -9.27
C LYS A 64 8.34 11.21 -7.95
N GLU A 65 7.46 12.20 -7.93
CA GLU A 65 6.52 12.40 -6.85
C GLU A 65 5.54 11.22 -6.79
N TYR A 66 5.51 10.54 -5.64
CA TYR A 66 4.53 9.50 -5.40
C TYR A 66 3.18 10.14 -5.05
N ILE A 67 2.15 9.83 -5.83
CA ILE A 67 0.77 10.25 -5.56
C ILE A 67 0.06 9.08 -4.88
N PRO A 68 -0.04 9.06 -3.54
CA PRO A 68 -0.77 8.02 -2.84
C PRO A 68 -2.27 8.10 -3.16
N PRO A 69 -2.98 6.95 -3.20
CA PRO A 69 -4.42 6.95 -3.26
C PRO A 69 -4.99 7.72 -2.06
N LEU A 70 -5.75 8.79 -2.33
CA LEU A 70 -6.13 9.81 -1.35
C LEU A 70 -6.72 9.23 -0.04
N ILE A 71 -7.57 8.21 -0.12
CA ILE A 71 -8.38 7.77 1.01
C ILE A 71 -7.58 6.91 2.01
N TRP A 72 -6.50 6.25 1.61
CA TRP A 72 -5.73 5.33 2.49
C TRP A 72 -4.22 5.37 2.31
N GLY A 73 -3.72 5.87 1.19
CA GLY A 73 -2.29 5.81 0.84
C GLY A 73 -1.41 6.85 1.53
N LYS A 74 -2.00 7.85 2.20
CA LYS A 74 -1.23 8.82 2.99
C LYS A 74 -0.92 8.34 4.41
N SER A 75 -1.61 7.29 4.88
CA SER A 75 -1.32 6.64 6.16
C SER A 75 -0.63 5.30 5.89
N GLY A 76 0.67 5.20 6.21
CA GLY A 76 1.44 3.99 5.99
C GLY A 76 0.84 2.75 6.68
N HIS A 77 0.32 2.90 7.90
CA HIS A 77 -0.34 1.80 8.62
C HIS A 77 -1.59 1.29 7.92
N ILE A 78 -2.45 2.20 7.44
CA ILE A 78 -3.69 1.84 6.74
C ILE A 78 -3.36 1.27 5.36
N GLN A 79 -2.40 1.86 4.67
CA GLN A 79 -1.89 1.36 3.40
C GLN A 79 -1.40 -0.08 3.55
N THR A 80 -0.51 -0.37 4.51
CA THR A 80 0.01 -1.72 4.75
C THR A 80 -1.10 -2.69 5.16
N ALA A 81 -2.04 -2.26 6.02
CA ALA A 81 -3.15 -3.12 6.44
C ALA A 81 -4.08 -3.47 5.26
N LEU A 82 -4.44 -2.48 4.44
CA LEU A 82 -5.33 -2.67 3.30
C LEU A 82 -4.68 -3.49 2.20
N TYR A 83 -3.44 -3.16 1.81
CA TYR A 83 -2.70 -3.94 0.81
C TYR A 83 -2.33 -5.32 1.32
N GLY A 84 -2.05 -5.50 2.62
CA GLY A 84 -1.84 -6.82 3.21
C GLY A 84 -3.07 -7.71 3.16
N LYS A 85 -4.27 -7.13 3.33
CA LYS A 85 -5.54 -7.86 3.17
C LYS A 85 -5.85 -8.13 1.69
N MET A 86 -5.82 -7.12 0.84
CA MET A 86 -6.10 -7.26 -0.60
C MET A 86 -5.10 -8.18 -1.31
N GLY A 87 -3.81 -8.07 -0.96
CA GLY A 87 -2.74 -8.89 -1.52
C GLY A 87 -2.89 -10.37 -1.20
N ARG A 88 -3.44 -10.72 -0.01
CA ARG A 88 -3.73 -12.12 0.34
C ARG A 88 -4.98 -12.67 -0.33
N VAL A 89 -5.98 -11.83 -0.62
CA VAL A 89 -7.22 -12.26 -1.29
C VAL A 89 -6.94 -12.72 -2.73
N ARG A 90 -5.94 -12.11 -3.38
CA ARG A 90 -5.56 -12.44 -4.77
C ARG A 90 -4.19 -13.08 -4.89
N SER A 91 -3.57 -13.49 -3.79
CA SER A 91 -2.26 -14.14 -3.87
C SER A 91 -2.45 -15.49 -4.57
N PRO A 92 -1.82 -15.73 -5.73
CA PRO A 92 -1.71 -17.10 -6.21
C PRO A 92 -1.02 -17.91 -5.12
N HIS A 93 -1.48 -19.14 -4.86
CA HIS A 93 -0.75 -20.06 -4.00
C HIS A 93 0.40 -20.60 -4.86
N PRO A 94 1.65 -20.16 -4.66
CA PRO A 94 2.73 -20.59 -5.51
C PRO A 94 3.03 -22.05 -5.15
N TYR A 95 2.86 -22.96 -6.11
CA TYR A 95 3.19 -24.36 -5.91
C TYR A 95 4.70 -24.54 -6.10
N GLY A 96 5.43 -24.64 -4.98
CA GLY A 96 6.87 -24.88 -4.99
C GLY A 96 7.18 -26.36 -5.15
N HIS A 97 8.02 -26.71 -6.12
CA HIS A 97 8.59 -28.05 -6.20
C HIS A 97 9.87 -28.13 -5.39
N ARG A 98 9.86 -28.89 -4.30
CA ARG A 98 11.06 -29.13 -3.48
C ARG A 98 12.12 -29.87 -4.27
N LYS A 99 13.33 -29.32 -4.30
CA LYS A 99 14.52 -29.90 -4.92
C LYS A 99 15.60 -30.13 -3.87
N TYR A 100 16.37 -31.18 -4.08
CA TYR A 100 17.49 -31.57 -3.24
C TYR A 100 18.73 -31.64 -4.13
N LEU A 101 19.78 -30.94 -3.74
CA LEU A 101 21.05 -30.93 -4.45
C LEU A 101 22.15 -31.40 -3.49
N THR A 102 22.75 -32.54 -3.81
CA THR A 102 23.95 -33.02 -3.09
C THR A 102 25.14 -32.16 -3.49
N MET A 103 25.76 -31.53 -2.50
CA MET A 103 26.94 -30.70 -2.67
C MET A 103 28.22 -31.56 -2.66
N PRO A 104 29.34 -31.07 -3.24
CA PRO A 104 30.60 -31.83 -3.31
C PRO A 104 31.20 -32.21 -1.94
N ASP A 105 30.82 -31.51 -0.88
CA ASP A 105 31.21 -31.78 0.51
C ASP A 105 30.33 -32.84 1.19
N GLY A 106 29.36 -33.41 0.47
CA GLY A 106 28.41 -34.38 0.99
C GLY A 106 27.18 -33.77 1.68
N ALA A 107 27.09 -32.44 1.79
CA ALA A 107 25.89 -31.79 2.30
C ALA A 107 24.73 -31.87 1.29
N THR A 108 23.49 -31.67 1.75
CA THR A 108 22.31 -31.57 0.87
C THR A 108 21.68 -30.20 0.99
N ALA A 109 21.71 -29.43 -0.11
CA ALA A 109 20.98 -28.18 -0.23
C ALA A 109 19.53 -28.46 -0.63
N THR A 110 18.58 -28.01 0.21
CA THR A 110 17.14 -28.14 -0.06
C THR A 110 16.56 -26.78 -0.39
N PHE A 111 15.84 -26.68 -1.51
CA PHE A 111 15.18 -25.44 -1.93
C PHE A 111 13.87 -25.73 -2.64
N ASP A 112 12.92 -24.80 -2.53
CA ASP A 112 11.64 -24.90 -3.22
C ASP A 112 11.73 -24.08 -4.52
N LEU A 113 11.55 -24.75 -5.67
CA LEU A 113 11.55 -24.13 -6.99
C LEU A 113 10.14 -23.66 -7.35
N PHE A 114 9.98 -22.37 -7.63
CA PHE A 114 8.71 -21.78 -8.05
C PHE A 114 8.80 -21.39 -9.53
N GLU A 115 7.92 -21.95 -10.36
CA GLU A 115 7.84 -21.62 -11.78
C GLU A 115 6.81 -20.51 -12.04
N PRO A 116 7.05 -19.67 -13.07
CA PRO A 116 6.08 -18.66 -13.47
C PRO A 116 4.78 -19.34 -13.93
N GLN A 117 3.63 -18.89 -13.42
CA GLN A 117 2.32 -19.45 -13.78
C GLN A 117 1.78 -18.93 -15.13
N SER A 118 2.43 -17.92 -15.72
CA SER A 118 2.10 -17.39 -17.03
C SER A 118 3.32 -16.73 -17.67
N GLU A 119 3.39 -16.73 -19.00
CA GLU A 119 4.41 -15.95 -19.71
C GLU A 119 4.28 -14.46 -19.38
N HIS A 120 5.41 -13.83 -19.10
CA HIS A 120 5.47 -12.40 -18.87
C HIS A 120 5.29 -11.68 -20.20
N CYS A 121 4.19 -10.95 -20.38
CA CYS A 121 3.95 -10.16 -21.58
C CYS A 121 4.99 -9.03 -21.69
N ILE A 122 6.05 -9.25 -22.44
CA ILE A 122 6.99 -8.19 -22.81
C ILE A 122 6.37 -7.44 -24.00
N GLY A 123 5.69 -6.33 -23.73
CA GLY A 123 5.26 -5.40 -24.77
C GLY A 123 3.87 -4.82 -24.54
N GLY A 124 3.82 -3.59 -24.04
CA GLY A 124 2.67 -2.70 -24.16
C GLY A 124 1.64 -2.81 -23.02
N GLN A 125 1.44 -1.67 -22.35
CA GLN A 125 0.37 -1.35 -21.40
C GLN A 125 0.62 -1.76 -19.95
N SER A 126 1.26 -0.81 -19.28
CA SER A 126 1.75 -0.81 -17.90
C SER A 126 0.63 -0.55 -16.89
N HIS A 127 -0.32 -1.48 -16.69
CA HIS A 127 -1.25 -1.35 -15.54
C HIS A 127 -1.60 -2.66 -14.81
N SER A 128 -1.18 -3.83 -15.30
CA SER A 128 -1.56 -5.13 -14.69
C SER A 128 -0.41 -6.09 -14.38
N CYS A 129 0.84 -5.72 -14.67
CA CYS A 129 2.01 -6.56 -14.36
C CYS A 129 2.54 -6.30 -12.94
N TRP A 130 1.65 -6.43 -11.95
CA TRP A 130 2.08 -6.43 -10.56
C TRP A 130 2.37 -7.88 -10.15
N LEU A 131 3.66 -8.17 -9.99
CA LEU A 131 4.22 -9.26 -9.19
C LEU A 131 4.13 -10.67 -9.78
N GLN A 132 5.24 -11.13 -10.38
CA GLN A 132 5.62 -12.55 -10.28
C GLN A 132 7.14 -12.72 -10.25
N LEU A 133 7.84 -12.03 -9.35
CA LEU A 133 9.15 -12.48 -8.87
C LEU A 133 9.13 -12.41 -7.35
N ILE A 134 8.62 -13.47 -6.73
CA ILE A 134 8.77 -13.70 -5.30
C ILE A 134 9.82 -14.79 -5.16
N LEU A 135 11.08 -14.40 -4.96
CA LEU A 135 12.11 -15.32 -4.49
C LEU A 135 11.87 -15.49 -2.97
N ILE A 136 11.12 -16.51 -2.57
CA ILE A 136 11.04 -16.88 -1.15
C ILE A 136 12.31 -17.68 -0.84
N LEU A 137 13.33 -17.00 -0.33
CA LEU A 137 14.41 -17.67 0.39
C LEU A 137 13.85 -18.09 1.75
N CYS A 138 13.50 -19.37 1.89
CA CYS A 138 13.28 -19.96 3.21
C CYS A 138 14.66 -20.13 3.87
N PRO A 139 14.97 -19.42 4.98
CA PRO A 139 16.06 -19.85 5.83
C PRO A 139 15.60 -21.15 6.52
N GLY A 140 16.36 -22.23 6.31
CA GLY A 140 16.26 -23.45 7.11
C GLY A 140 16.84 -23.26 8.49
#